data_AF-A0A9W4PNW6-F1
#
_entry.id   AF-A0A9W4PNW6-F1
#
_cell.length_a   1.000
_cell.length_b   1.000
_cell.length_c   1.000
_cell.angle_alpha   90.00
_cell.angle_beta   90.00
_cell.angle_gamma   90.00
#
_symmetry.space_group_name_H-M   'P 1'
#
loop_
_entity.id
_entity.type
_entity.pdbx_description
1 polymer ?
#
loop_
_entity_poly.entity_id
_entity_poly.type
_entity_poly.pdbx_seq_one_letter_code
_entity_poly.pdbx_strand_id
1 'polypeptide(L)' 'MNKDNPGGVPSSGSVAPLSLAMQQLFVRAITSREPIDATAEAARIFRELPLLGRTVDEIRREIVAAAIARGIPIQL' A
#
# COMPACT_ATOMS: atom_id res chain seq x y z
N MET A 1 -42.44 0.30 14.54
CA MET A 1 -41.65 -0.86 14.06
C MET A 1 -41.66 -0.75 12.54
N ASN A 2 -40.59 -0.48 11.78
CA ASN A 2 -39.18 -0.84 11.89
C ASN A 2 -38.26 0.33 11.52
N LYS A 3 -37.05 0.25 12.06
CA LYS A 3 -36.00 1.28 12.09
C LYS A 3 -35.45 1.61 10.70
N ASP A 4 -35.23 2.91 10.49
CA ASP A 4 -34.24 3.45 9.56
C ASP A 4 -32.91 2.73 9.75
N ASN A 5 -32.32 2.23 8.66
CA ASN A 5 -30.91 1.86 8.64
C ASN A 5 -30.27 2.39 7.35
N PRO A 6 -29.97 3.70 7.26
CA PRO A 6 -29.08 4.23 6.24
C PRO A 6 -27.64 3.96 6.71
N GLY A 7 -27.21 2.70 6.63
CA GLY A 7 -26.05 2.22 7.38
C GLY A 7 -25.03 1.46 6.55
N GLY A 8 -24.93 1.72 5.25
CA GLY A 8 -23.83 1.22 4.43
C GLY A 8 -22.62 2.14 4.51
N VAL A 9 -22.04 2.32 5.70
CA VAL A 9 -20.78 3.05 5.85
C VAL A 9 -19.74 2.35 4.97
N PRO A 10 -19.06 3.03 4.03
CA PRO A 10 -17.94 2.42 3.34
C PRO A 10 -16.92 2.02 4.41
N SER A 11 -16.59 0.74 4.45
CA SER A 11 -15.65 0.16 5.40
C SER A 11 -14.37 1.00 5.43
N SER A 12 -14.13 1.68 6.55
CA SER A 12 -13.00 2.58 6.80
C SER A 12 -11.65 1.82 6.91
N GLY A 13 -11.59 0.58 6.45
CA GLY A 13 -10.49 -0.34 6.71
C GLY A 13 -9.31 -0.30 5.74
N SER A 14 -9.35 0.45 4.63
CA SER A 14 -8.51 0.07 3.46
C SER A 14 -7.46 1.08 2.96
N VAL A 15 -7.40 2.32 3.47
CA VAL A 15 -6.45 3.34 2.94
C VAL A 15 -5.30 3.65 3.89
N ALA A 16 -5.60 3.94 5.16
CA ALA A 16 -4.57 4.27 6.17
C ALA A 16 -3.48 3.20 6.33
N PRO A 17 -3.78 1.88 6.31
CA PRO A 17 -2.75 0.86 6.49
C PRO A 17 -1.71 0.83 5.36
N LEU A 18 -2.15 1.01 4.12
CA LEU A 18 -1.24 1.01 2.97
C LEU A 18 -0.35 2.26 2.95
N SER A 19 -0.93 3.44 3.19
CA SER A 19 -0.16 4.68 3.23
C SER A 19 0.93 4.64 4.30
N LEU A 20 0.63 4.04 5.46
CA LEU A 20 1.63 3.85 6.52
C LEU A 20 2.73 2.87 6.11
N ALA A 21 2.36 1.69 5.57
CA ALA A 21 3.33 0.70 5.11
C ALA A 21 4.27 1.28 4.03
N MET A 22 3.72 2.02 3.07
CA MET A 22 4.50 2.70 2.04
C MET A 22 5.40 3.79 2.62
N GLN A 23 4.91 4.59 3.59
CA GLN A 23 5.73 5.61 4.24
C GLN A 23 6.95 4.99 4.92
N GLN A 24 6.76 3.89 5.66
CA GLN A 24 7.85 3.16 6.32
C GLN A 24 8.86 2.60 5.32
N LEU A 25 8.37 2.01 4.22
CA LEU A 25 9.21 1.53 3.13
C LEU A 25 10.09 2.65 2.56
N PHE A 26 9.51 3.80 2.23
CA PHE A 26 10.24 4.90 1.61
C PHE A 26 11.24 5.54 2.57
N VAL A 27 10.90 5.67 3.85
CA VAL A 27 11.86 6.13 4.87
C VAL A 27 13.05 5.18 4.92
N ARG A 28 12.80 3.86 4.98
CA ARG A 28 13.87 2.85 4.98
C ARG A 28 14.77 2.99 3.75
N ALA A 29 14.18 2.99 2.55
CA ALA A 29 14.93 3.05 1.29
C ALA A 29 15.80 4.31 1.15
N ILE A 30 15.29 5.47 1.60
CA ILE A 30 16.07 6.73 1.60
C ILE A 30 17.24 6.63 2.59
N THR A 31 17.00 6.09 3.79
CA THR A 31 18.03 5.98 4.83
C THR A 31 19.12 4.96 4.49
N SER A 32 18.76 3.80 3.92
CA SER A 32 19.71 2.75 3.56
C SER A 32 20.32 2.95 2.18
N ARG A 33 19.74 3.83 1.35
CA ARG A 33 20.06 4.01 -0.08
C ARG A 33 19.91 2.72 -0.90
N GLU A 34 19.12 1.78 -0.40
CA GLU A 34 18.87 0.52 -1.07
C GLU A 34 17.72 0.66 -2.08
N PRO A 35 17.80 -0.06 -3.21
CA PRO A 35 16.69 -0.16 -4.13
C PRO A 35 15.50 -0.88 -3.48
N ILE A 36 14.29 -0.50 -3.90
CA ILE A 36 13.06 -1.18 -3.50
C ILE A 36 12.79 -2.32 -4.50
N ASP A 37 12.69 -3.56 -4.02
CA ASP A 37 12.08 -4.65 -4.79
C ASP A 37 10.55 -4.53 -4.67
N ALA A 38 9.92 -3.95 -5.68
CA ALA A 38 8.50 -3.64 -5.61
C ALA A 38 7.62 -4.90 -5.71
N THR A 39 8.12 -5.97 -6.32
CA THR A 39 7.40 -7.24 -6.44
C THR A 39 7.37 -7.94 -5.08
N ALA A 40 8.52 -8.09 -4.43
CA ALA A 40 8.62 -8.69 -3.11
C ALA A 40 7.87 -7.87 -2.05
N GLU A 41 8.00 -6.54 -2.11
CA GLU A 41 7.39 -5.63 -1.13
C GLU A 41 5.87 -5.55 -1.28
N ALA A 42 5.34 -5.52 -2.51
CA ALA A 42 3.88 -5.60 -2.73
C ALA A 42 3.29 -6.91 -2.20
N ALA A 43 3.97 -8.04 -2.43
CA ALA A 43 3.54 -9.33 -1.89
C ALA A 43 3.59 -9.36 -0.36
N ARG A 44 4.61 -8.75 0.25
CA ARG A 44 4.72 -8.60 1.71
C ARG A 44 3.58 -7.78 2.28
N ILE A 45 3.35 -6.57 1.73
CA ILE A 45 2.30 -5.65 2.17
C ILE A 45 0.92 -6.30 2.02
N PHE A 46 0.64 -6.97 0.89
CA PHE A 46 -0.65 -7.63 0.68
C PHE A 46 -0.91 -8.77 1.67
N ARG A 47 0.13 -9.53 2.06
CA ARG A 47 0.00 -10.60 3.08
C ARG A 47 -0.26 -10.05 4.47
N GLU A 48 0.46 -8.99 4.86
CA GLU A 48 0.32 -8.38 6.19
C GLU A 48 -0.97 -7.56 6.32
N LEU A 49 -1.38 -6.93 5.22
CA LEU A 49 -2.52 -6.06 5.11
C LEU A 49 -3.36 -6.51 3.90
N PRO A 50 -4.24 -7.51 4.07
CA PRO A 50 -5.15 -7.92 3.02
C PRO A 50 -6.17 -6.79 2.78
N LEU A 51 -5.84 -5.92 1.82
CA LEU A 51 -6.69 -4.80 1.43
C LEU A 51 -7.84 -5.33 0.57
N LEU A 52 -9.06 -5.30 1.12
CA LEU A 52 -10.26 -5.69 0.41
C LEU A 52 -10.40 -4.93 -0.91
N GLY A 53 -10.60 -5.68 -2.00
CA GLY A 53 -10.78 -5.13 -3.34
C GLY A 53 -9.51 -4.66 -4.03
N ARG A 54 -8.32 -4.94 -3.46
CA ARG A 54 -7.03 -4.66 -4.12
C ARG A 54 -6.28 -5.94 -4.43
N THR A 55 -5.45 -5.89 -5.45
CA THR A 55 -4.54 -6.97 -5.85
C THR A 55 -3.10 -6.61 -5.51
N VAL A 56 -2.25 -7.64 -5.38
CA VAL A 56 -0.79 -7.46 -5.25
C VAL A 56 -0.24 -6.58 -6.38
N ASP A 57 -0.77 -6.75 -7.59
CA ASP A 57 -0.35 -6.00 -8.76
C ASP A 57 -0.69 -4.50 -8.70
N GLU A 58 -1.84 -4.15 -8.13
CA GLU A 58 -2.20 -2.75 -7.91
C GLU A 58 -1.31 -2.09 -6.87
N ILE A 59 -1.00 -2.80 -5.77
CA ILE A 59 -0.07 -2.33 -4.75
C ILE A 59 1.33 -2.14 -5.35
N ARG A 60 1.80 -3.10 -6.17
CA ARG A 60 3.09 -2.99 -6.87
C ARG A 60 3.14 -1.76 -7.76
N ARG A 61 2.10 -1.49 -8.55
CA ARG A 61 2.02 -0.30 -9.42
C ARG A 61 2.12 0.99 -8.61
N GLU A 62 1.47 1.06 -7.45
CA GLU A 62 1.56 2.22 -6.56
C GLU A 62 2.96 2.43 -5.99
N ILE A 63 3.62 1.35 -5.53
CA ILE A 63 5.00 1.41 -5.03
C ILE A 63 5.92 1.94 -6.14
N VAL A 64 5.80 1.41 -7.36
CA VAL A 64 6.60 1.84 -8.52
C VAL A 64 6.41 3.32 -8.81
N ALA A 65 5.15 3.76 -8.97
CA ALA A 65 4.85 5.16 -9.28
C ALA A 65 5.36 6.11 -8.17
N ALA A 66 5.17 5.73 -6.91
CA ALA A 66 5.58 6.53 -5.77
C ALA A 66 7.11 6.58 -5.58
N ALA A 67 7.83 5.49 -5.90
CA ALA A 67 9.29 5.45 -5.87
C ALA A 67 9.90 6.33 -6.97
N ILE A 68 9.39 6.24 -8.20
CA ILE A 68 9.82 7.07 -9.34
C ILE A 68 9.62 8.56 -9.02
N ALA A 69 8.45 8.93 -8.49
CA ALA A 69 8.14 10.32 -8.13
C ALA A 69 9.09 10.88 -7.03
N ARG A 70 9.73 10.00 -6.25
CA ARG A 70 10.66 10.36 -5.16
C ARG A 70 12.13 10.16 -5.53
N GLY A 71 12.42 9.71 -6.76
CA GLY A 71 13.79 9.39 -7.19
C GLY A 71 14.42 8.21 -6.44
N ILE A 72 13.60 7.31 -5.90
CA ILE A 72 14.08 6.12 -5.18
C ILE A 72 14.36 5.01 -6.21
N PRO A 73 15.55 4.38 -6.21
CA PRO A 73 15.86 3.28 -7.11
C PRO A 73 14.91 2.08 -6.90
N ILE A 74 14.54 1.42 -8.00
CA ILE A 74 13.58 0.30 -7.98
C ILE A 74 14.12 -0.92 -8.73
N GLN A 75 13.81 -2.10 -8.20
CA GLN A 75 14.01 -3.41 -8.83
C GLN A 75 12.62 -4.00 -9.12
N LEU A 76 12.46 -4.58 -10.32
CA LEU A 76 11.20 -5.12 -10.84
C LEU A 76 11.20 -6.64 -10.84
#